data_AF-A0A8B9Y6Z8-F1
#
_entry.id   AF-A0A8B9Y6Z8-F1
#
_cell.length_a   1.000
_cell.length_b   1.000
_cell.length_c   1.000
_cell.angle_alpha   90.00
_cell.angle_beta   90.00
_cell.angle_gamma   90.00
#
_symmetry.space_group_name_H-M   'P 1'
#
loop_
_entity.id
_entity.type
_entity.pdbx_description
1 polymer ?
#
loop_
_entity_poly.entity_id
_entity_poly.type
_entity_poly.pdbx_seq_one_letter_code
_entity_poly.pdbx_strand_id
1 'polypeptide(L)'
;MIISYFPKYVAILVLFVLRVGALDTFLASVFEHALILPNRTETPVLKEEALLLMNKNIDVLEKALKLAARGAHIIVTPEDGIYGWVFTRETIYPYLEDIPDPEANWIPCRDPRQNLCTGGCQSVSLE
;
A
#
# COMPACT_ATOMS: atom_id res chain seq x y z
N MET A 1 -20.63 49.34 26.94
CA MET A 1 -21.23 48.28 26.12
C MET A 1 -20.10 47.42 25.57
N ILE A 2 -19.66 46.40 26.32
CA ILE A 2 -18.60 45.49 25.87
C ILE A 2 -19.30 44.42 25.03
N ILE A 3 -19.12 44.49 23.72
CA ILE A 3 -19.60 43.47 22.79
C ILE A 3 -18.79 42.22 23.11
N SER A 4 -19.41 41.23 23.75
CA SER A 4 -18.77 39.97 24.10
C SER A 4 -18.51 39.17 22.83
N TYR A 5 -17.28 39.23 22.31
CA TYR A 5 -16.80 38.42 21.19
C TYR A 5 -16.44 36.98 21.62
N PHE A 6 -16.30 36.75 22.93
CA PHE A 6 -15.92 35.47 23.54
C PHE A 6 -16.80 34.26 23.15
N PRO A 7 -18.15 34.32 23.15
CA PRO A 7 -18.98 33.17 22.79
C PRO A 7 -18.86 32.77 21.31
N LYS A 8 -18.50 33.70 20.41
CA LYS A 8 -18.32 33.39 18.98
C LYS A 8 -17.08 32.54 18.75
N TYR A 9 -15.97 32.86 19.41
CA TYR A 9 -14.73 32.08 19.30
C TYR A 9 -14.87 30.68 19.91
N VAL A 10 -15.60 30.55 21.02
CA VAL A 10 -15.91 29.25 21.63
C VAL A 10 -16.81 28.41 20.71
N ALA A 11 -17.83 29.01 20.09
CA ALA A 11 -18.69 28.30 19.14
C ALA A 11 -17.92 27.85 17.88
N ILE A 12 -17.01 28.68 17.37
CA ILE A 12 -16.13 28.32 16.25
C ILE A 12 -15.19 27.17 16.65
N LEU A 13 -14.58 27.22 17.83
CA LEU A 13 -13.71 26.15 18.33
C LEU A 13 -14.44 24.82 18.47
N VAL A 14 -15.66 24.81 19.01
CA VAL A 14 -16.51 23.62 19.10
C VAL A 14 -16.86 23.06 17.71
N LEU A 15 -17.19 23.93 16.75
CA LEU A 15 -17.41 23.53 15.35
C LEU A 15 -16.17 22.93 14.69
N PHE A 16 -14.96 23.39 15.05
CA PHE A 16 -13.70 22.82 14.55
C PHE A 16 -13.35 21.48 15.22
N VAL A 17 -13.60 21.33 16.53
CA VAL A 17 -13.40 20.05 17.24
C VAL A 17 -14.37 18.98 16.74
N LEU A 18 -15.63 19.36 16.43
CA LEU A 18 -16.63 18.47 15.83
C LEU A 18 -16.31 18.05 14.38
N ARG A 19 -15.36 18.71 13.69
CA ARG A 19 -14.93 18.32 12.34
C ARG A 19 -13.93 17.17 12.32
N VAL A 20 -13.37 16.78 13.47
CA VAL A 20 -12.51 15.59 13.59
C VAL A 20 -13.38 14.44 14.10
N GLY A 21 -14.20 13.88 13.21
CA GLY A 21 -15.01 12.69 13.51
C GLY A 21 -14.31 11.44 12.99
N ALA A 22 -14.11 10.45 13.85
CA ALA A 22 -13.84 9.09 13.41
C ALA A 22 -15.15 8.46 12.92
N LEU A 23 -15.08 7.59 11.92
CA LEU A 23 -16.23 6.78 11.53
C LEU A 23 -16.44 5.67 12.55
N ASP A 24 -17.69 5.42 12.95
CA ASP A 24 -18.04 4.34 13.89
C ASP A 24 -17.88 2.95 13.26
N THR A 25 -17.94 2.86 11.93
CA THR A 25 -17.83 1.61 11.16
C THR A 25 -17.06 1.83 9.86
N PHE A 26 -16.40 0.80 9.35
CA PHE A 26 -15.78 0.81 8.02
C PHE A 26 -16.06 -0.51 7.28
N LEU A 27 -15.95 -0.48 5.96
CA LEU A 27 -16.05 -1.66 5.11
C LEU A 27 -14.65 -2.19 4.77
N ALA A 28 -14.38 -3.45 5.08
CA ALA A 28 -13.16 -4.15 4.70
C ALA A 28 -13.40 -5.04 3.48
N SER A 29 -12.34 -5.27 2.70
CA SER A 29 -12.30 -6.22 1.59
C SER A 29 -11.13 -7.18 1.75
N VAL A 30 -11.29 -8.41 1.28
CA VAL A 30 -10.23 -9.41 1.20
C VAL A 30 -10.24 -10.02 -0.19
N PHE A 31 -9.06 -10.32 -0.73
CA PHE A 31 -8.94 -10.96 -2.04
C PHE A 31 -8.14 -12.24 -1.93
N GLU A 32 -8.77 -13.36 -2.27
CA GLU A 32 -8.07 -14.63 -2.45
C GLU A 32 -7.39 -14.62 -3.81
N HIS A 33 -6.05 -14.67 -3.82
CA HIS A 33 -5.25 -14.52 -5.04
C HIS A 33 -4.78 -15.88 -5.58
N ALA A 34 -5.15 -16.18 -6.83
CA ALA A 34 -4.58 -17.30 -7.57
C ALA A 34 -3.20 -16.90 -8.10
N LEU A 35 -2.18 -17.14 -7.28
CA LEU A 35 -0.81 -16.68 -7.50
C LEU A 35 -0.19 -17.25 -8.78
N ILE A 36 0.46 -16.37 -9.56
CA ILE A 36 1.37 -16.75 -10.63
C ILE A 36 2.73 -17.04 -10.01
N LEU A 37 3.06 -18.32 -9.85
CA LEU A 37 4.29 -18.78 -9.23
C LEU A 37 5.51 -18.61 -10.17
N PRO A 38 6.71 -18.35 -9.61
CA PRO A 38 7.95 -18.44 -10.36
C PRO A 38 8.21 -19.88 -10.81
N ASN A 39 8.94 -20.03 -11.92
CA ASN A 39 9.52 -21.32 -12.26
C ASN A 39 10.56 -21.70 -11.19
N ARG A 40 10.64 -23.00 -10.87
CA ARG A 40 11.71 -23.49 -9.99
C ARG A 40 13.06 -23.37 -10.72
N THR A 41 13.97 -22.60 -10.13
CA THR A 41 15.34 -22.46 -10.59
C THR A 41 16.30 -22.80 -9.45
N GLU A 42 17.43 -23.42 -9.77
CA GLU A 42 18.49 -23.70 -8.78
C GLU A 42 19.40 -22.48 -8.57
N THR A 43 19.38 -21.53 -9.51
CA THR A 43 20.17 -20.29 -9.47
C THR A 43 19.26 -19.07 -9.34
N PRO A 44 19.73 -17.98 -8.72
CA PRO A 44 19.00 -16.73 -8.68
C PRO A 44 18.71 -16.20 -10.09
N VAL A 45 17.50 -15.68 -10.29
CA VAL A 45 17.12 -14.98 -11.52
C VAL A 45 17.70 -13.57 -11.53
N LEU A 46 17.64 -12.89 -12.69
CA LEU A 46 17.94 -11.47 -12.76
C LEU A 46 16.89 -10.64 -12.00
N LYS A 47 17.29 -9.48 -11.47
CA LYS A 47 16.36 -8.60 -10.73
C LYS A 47 15.20 -8.13 -11.62
N GLU A 48 15.46 -7.91 -12.91
CA GLU A 48 14.47 -7.50 -13.90
C GLU A 48 13.43 -8.61 -14.15
N GLU A 49 13.85 -9.88 -14.14
CA GLU A 49 12.96 -11.03 -14.28
C GLU A 49 12.09 -11.22 -13.04
N ALA A 50 12.67 -11.05 -11.84
CA ALA A 50 11.94 -11.05 -10.58
C ALA A 50 10.88 -9.95 -10.57
N LEU A 51 11.26 -8.71 -10.93
CA LEU A 51 10.34 -7.58 -11.01
C LEU A 51 9.22 -7.81 -12.03
N LEU A 52 9.53 -8.40 -13.20
CA LEU A 52 8.54 -8.75 -14.21
C LEU A 52 7.50 -9.73 -13.67
N LEU A 53 7.92 -10.75 -12.91
CA LEU A 53 6.98 -11.69 -12.28
C LEU A 53 6.11 -11.00 -11.22
N MET A 54 6.73 -10.21 -10.34
CA MET A 54 6.03 -9.48 -9.28
C MET A 54 4.97 -8.55 -9.88
N ASN A 55 5.31 -7.82 -10.96
CA ASN A 55 4.37 -6.95 -11.65
C ASN A 55 3.17 -7.70 -12.24
N LYS A 56 3.35 -8.92 -12.77
CA LYS A 56 2.21 -9.74 -13.25
C LYS A 56 1.21 -10.08 -12.14
N ASN A 57 1.71 -10.38 -10.93
CA ASN A 57 0.83 -10.62 -9.79
C ASN A 57 0.18 -9.32 -9.31
N ILE A 58 0.93 -8.23 -9.29
CA ILE A 58 0.42 -6.90 -8.95
C ILE A 58 -0.68 -6.45 -9.92
N ASP A 59 -0.58 -6.71 -11.22
CA ASP A 59 -1.62 -6.41 -12.21
C ASP A 59 -2.95 -7.11 -11.90
N VAL A 60 -2.92 -8.29 -11.29
CA VAL A 60 -4.13 -9.01 -10.84
C VAL A 60 -4.67 -8.38 -9.56
N LEU A 61 -3.80 -8.08 -8.60
CA LEU A 61 -4.16 -7.43 -7.33
C LEU A 61 -4.73 -6.03 -7.56
N GLU A 62 -4.22 -5.28 -8.54
CA GLU A 62 -4.71 -3.95 -8.91
C GLU A 62 -6.18 -4.00 -9.36
N LYS A 63 -6.57 -5.04 -10.09
CA LYS A 63 -7.98 -5.24 -10.49
C LYS A 63 -8.87 -5.44 -9.26
N ALA A 64 -8.43 -6.25 -8.31
CA ALA A 64 -9.14 -6.47 -7.05
C ALA A 64 -9.23 -5.17 -6.23
N LEU A 65 -8.14 -4.42 -6.16
CA LEU A 65 -8.06 -3.12 -5.49
C LEU A 65 -9.04 -2.11 -6.13
N LYS A 66 -9.06 -1.98 -7.45
CA LYS A 66 -9.98 -1.08 -8.18
C LYS A 66 -11.46 -1.44 -7.97
N LEU A 67 -11.78 -2.73 -7.81
CA LEU A 67 -13.13 -3.18 -7.45
C LEU A 67 -13.46 -2.83 -6.00
N ALA A 68 -12.54 -3.07 -5.07
CA ALA A 68 -12.72 -2.76 -3.65
C ALA A 68 -12.85 -1.25 -3.39
N ALA A 69 -12.11 -0.41 -4.13
CA ALA A 69 -12.14 1.05 -4.02
C ALA A 69 -13.52 1.67 -4.28
N ARG A 70 -14.49 0.90 -4.81
CA ARG A 70 -15.88 1.33 -5.02
C ARG A 70 -16.70 1.43 -3.72
N GLY A 71 -16.15 1.02 -2.58
CA GLY A 71 -16.84 1.16 -1.29
C GLY A 71 -16.10 0.63 -0.06
N ALA A 72 -15.05 -0.18 -0.24
CA ALA A 72 -14.19 -0.61 0.85
C ALA A 72 -13.22 0.50 1.23
N HIS A 73 -12.95 0.60 2.54
CA HIS A 73 -12.00 1.54 3.13
C HIS A 73 -10.60 0.94 3.21
N ILE A 74 -10.52 -0.40 3.25
CA ILE A 74 -9.27 -1.17 3.27
C ILE A 74 -9.47 -2.48 2.50
N ILE A 75 -8.43 -2.93 1.81
CA ILE A 75 -8.34 -4.26 1.23
C ILE A 75 -7.08 -4.96 1.76
N VAL A 76 -7.18 -6.26 2.04
CA VAL A 76 -6.05 -7.11 2.42
C VAL A 76 -5.79 -8.13 1.31
N THR A 77 -4.51 -8.27 0.94
CA THR A 77 -3.99 -9.26 -0.01
C THR A 77 -3.22 -10.36 0.74
N PRO A 78 -3.12 -11.59 0.21
CA PRO A 78 -2.50 -12.70 0.94
C PRO A 78 -0.98 -12.56 1.07
N GLU A 79 -0.43 -13.26 2.06
CA GLU A 79 1.01 -13.52 2.20
C GLU A 79 1.57 -14.16 0.92
N ASP A 80 2.81 -13.82 0.58
CA ASP A 80 3.51 -14.29 -0.62
C ASP A 80 2.75 -14.04 -1.94
N GLY A 81 1.71 -13.20 -1.93
CA GLY A 81 0.82 -12.93 -3.07
C GLY A 81 1.47 -12.24 -4.27
N ILE A 82 2.74 -11.84 -4.16
CA ILE A 82 3.49 -11.12 -5.20
C ILE A 82 4.57 -12.02 -5.82
N TYR A 83 5.24 -12.88 -5.03
CA TYR A 83 6.41 -13.63 -5.44
C TYR A 83 6.38 -15.14 -5.10
N GLY A 84 5.49 -15.60 -4.21
CA GLY A 84 5.34 -17.02 -3.83
C GLY A 84 6.28 -17.52 -2.73
N TRP A 85 6.29 -18.82 -2.50
CA TRP A 85 6.89 -19.45 -1.31
C TRP A 85 7.99 -20.47 -1.63
N VAL A 86 8.50 -20.51 -2.87
CA VAL A 86 9.43 -21.56 -3.32
C VAL A 86 10.81 -20.96 -3.56
N PHE A 87 11.57 -20.75 -2.48
CA PHE A 87 12.89 -20.13 -2.55
C PHE A 87 13.91 -20.69 -1.54
N THR A 88 15.19 -20.59 -1.90
CA THR A 88 16.33 -20.54 -0.96
C THR A 88 16.68 -19.08 -0.64
N ARG A 89 17.66 -18.86 0.24
CA ARG A 89 18.17 -17.52 0.58
C ARG A 89 18.77 -16.80 -0.64
N GLU A 90 19.37 -17.55 -1.54
CA GLU A 90 20.01 -17.01 -2.74
C GLU A 90 18.97 -16.69 -3.80
N THR A 91 18.00 -17.59 -4.02
CA THR A 91 17.00 -17.42 -5.09
C THR A 91 15.95 -16.37 -4.77
N ILE A 92 15.68 -16.08 -3.49
CA ILE A 92 14.75 -15.01 -3.09
C ILE A 92 15.35 -13.61 -3.25
N TYR A 93 16.69 -13.48 -3.19
CA TYR A 93 17.37 -12.19 -3.11
C TYR A 93 16.97 -11.18 -4.21
N PRO A 94 16.78 -11.59 -5.49
CA PRO A 94 16.35 -10.67 -6.55
C PRO A 94 14.93 -10.09 -6.38
N TYR A 95 14.10 -10.68 -5.51
CA TYR A 95 12.73 -10.24 -5.22
C TYR A 95 12.64 -9.23 -4.06
N LEU A 96 13.74 -9.00 -3.35
CA LEU A 96 13.74 -8.18 -2.13
C LEU A 96 14.05 -6.71 -2.42
N GLU A 97 13.51 -5.84 -1.56
CA GLU A 97 13.80 -4.42 -1.53
C GLU A 97 14.16 -4.00 -0.10
N ASP A 98 14.88 -2.88 0.02
CA ASP A 98 15.16 -2.26 1.31
C ASP A 98 14.01 -1.30 1.67
N ILE A 99 13.09 -1.79 2.49
CA ILE A 99 11.88 -1.07 2.90
C ILE A 99 12.21 -0.21 4.13
N PRO A 100 12.14 1.13 4.03
CA PRO A 100 12.48 2.01 5.15
C PRO A 100 11.44 1.92 6.27
N ASP A 101 11.84 2.32 7.47
CA ASP A 101 10.92 2.50 8.60
C ASP A 101 9.82 3.52 8.23
N PRO A 102 8.53 3.27 8.57
CA PRO A 102 7.44 4.22 8.32
C PRO A 102 7.66 5.63 8.90
N GLU A 103 8.50 5.79 9.94
CA GLU A 103 8.89 7.10 10.48
C GLU A 103 9.60 7.99 9.46
N ALA A 104 10.13 7.43 8.36
CA ALA A 104 10.68 8.17 7.24
C ALA A 104 9.64 9.06 6.52
N ASN A 105 8.33 8.86 6.77
CA ASN A 105 7.22 9.65 6.23
C ASN A 105 7.31 9.85 4.69
N TRP A 106 7.49 8.74 3.99
CA TRP A 106 7.74 8.72 2.55
C TRP A 106 6.53 8.18 1.78
N ILE A 107 6.19 8.83 0.66
CA ILE A 107 5.13 8.39 -0.26
C ILE A 107 5.79 7.97 -1.58
N PRO A 108 5.95 6.66 -1.84
CA PRO A 108 6.69 6.17 -3.01
C PRO A 108 6.19 6.72 -4.35
N CYS A 109 4.88 6.86 -4.51
CA CYS A 109 4.27 7.37 -5.74
C CYS A 109 4.58 8.85 -6.02
N ARG A 110 4.83 9.67 -4.98
CA ARG A 110 5.15 11.10 -5.14
C ARG A 110 6.65 11.33 -5.26
N ASP A 111 7.44 10.60 -4.48
CA ASP A 111 8.88 10.81 -4.35
C ASP A 111 9.67 9.52 -4.66
N PRO A 112 9.57 8.94 -5.87
CA PRO A 112 10.09 7.60 -6.19
C PRO A 112 11.61 7.47 -6.14
N ARG A 113 12.36 8.58 -6.00
CA ARG A 113 13.83 8.58 -5.99
C ARG A 113 14.43 8.73 -4.60
N GLN A 114 13.60 8.84 -3.56
CA GLN A 114 14.08 9.14 -2.21
C GLN A 114 14.69 7.93 -1.50
N ASN A 115 14.22 6.70 -1.81
CA ASN A 115 14.67 5.46 -1.17
C ASN A 115 14.98 4.36 -2.18
N LEU A 116 15.63 3.29 -1.73
CA LEU A 116 16.07 2.12 -2.51
C LEU A 116 14.92 1.19 -2.95
N CYS A 117 13.69 1.44 -2.50
CA CYS A 117 12.47 0.81 -2.98
C CYS A 117 12.08 1.32 -4.36
N THR A 118 12.58 0.66 -5.41
CA THR A 118 12.48 1.12 -6.80
C THR A 118 11.49 0.33 -7.68
N GLY A 119 10.91 -0.76 -7.18
CA GLY A 119 10.03 -1.63 -7.96
C GLY A 119 8.68 -1.83 -7.29
N GLY A 120 8.61 -2.82 -6.38
CA GLY A 120 7.36 -3.27 -5.76
C GLY A 120 6.61 -2.18 -4.99
N CYS A 121 7.33 -1.29 -4.28
CA CYS A 121 6.67 -0.22 -3.53
C CYS A 121 6.07 0.91 -4.39
N GLN A 122 6.38 0.95 -5.69
CA GLN A 122 5.98 2.05 -6.60
C GLN A 122 4.87 1.66 -7.58
N SER A 123 4.43 0.41 -7.57
CA SER A 123 3.73 -0.18 -8.71
C SER A 123 2.21 0.01 -8.75
N VAL A 124 1.58 0.43 -7.64
CA VAL A 124 0.11 0.51 -7.57
C VAL A 124 -0.35 1.95 -7.28
N SER A 125 -1.07 2.54 -8.24
CA SER A 125 -1.79 3.80 -8.10
C SER A 125 -3.27 3.59 -8.42
N LEU A 126 -4.15 4.25 -7.67
CA LEU A 126 -5.61 4.18 -7.84
C LEU A 126 -6.17 5.20 -8.85
N GLU A 127 -5.29 5.88 -9.60
CA GLU A 127 -5.65 6.87 -10.62
C GLU A 127 -6.41 6.29 -11.82
#